data_AF-A0A1F6MA34-F1
#
_entry.id   AF-A0A1F6MA34-F1
#
_cell.length_a   1.000
_cell.length_b   1.000
_cell.length_c   1.000
_cell.angle_alpha   90.00
_cell.angle_beta   90.00
_cell.angle_gamma   90.00
#
_symmetry.space_group_name_H-M   'P 1'
#
loop_
_entity.id
_entity.type
_entity.pdbx_description
1 polymer ?
#
loop_
_entity_poly.entity_id
_entity_poly.type
_entity_poly.pdbx_seq_one_letter_code
_entity_poly.pdbx_strand_id
1 'polypeptide(L)'
;MKILHIIPAAWHYFDVIRDQAFQMIEAESRLGLEVEAFTFQYSRPNERSQQAIYIQAPSRTFAGHANLKQVIESLDTFEVINVHCPFLGAVPDIIRWKRQHPAKPIIVTYHGRLTTTDLFGVFISWYNAWYESKLFRAAETIVALQPLSARPKKAQVVDLTNSADALQLMPEVYLKALYSNFVNNHII
;
A
#
# COMPACT_ATOMS: atom_id res chain seq x y z
N MET A 1 -2.98 11.70 -12.95
CA MET A 1 -2.71 10.30 -12.57
C MET A 1 -3.44 10.01 -11.28
N LYS A 2 -4.35 9.02 -11.30
CA LYS A 2 -5.15 8.60 -10.14
C LYS A 2 -4.60 7.34 -9.48
N ILE A 3 -4.21 7.41 -8.21
CA ILE A 3 -3.58 6.31 -7.47
C ILE A 3 -4.48 5.89 -6.31
N LEU A 4 -4.67 4.58 -6.13
CA LEU A 4 -5.31 4.03 -4.93
C LEU A 4 -4.27 3.36 -4.03
N HIS A 5 -4.26 3.73 -2.75
CA HIS A 5 -3.47 3.08 -1.72
C HIS A 5 -4.34 2.10 -0.92
N ILE A 6 -3.98 0.83 -0.94
CA ILE A 6 -4.60 -0.20 -0.11
C ILE A 6 -3.73 -0.41 1.11
N ILE A 7 -4.20 0.07 2.26
CA ILE A 7 -3.45 0.15 3.52
C ILE A 7 -4.05 -0.81 4.56
N PRO A 8 -3.25 -1.64 5.23
CA PRO A 8 -3.71 -2.38 6.40
C PRO A 8 -3.87 -1.41 7.57
N ALA A 9 -5.03 -1.38 8.23
CA ALA A 9 -5.27 -0.44 9.33
C ALA A 9 -5.88 -1.08 10.57
N ALA A 10 -5.93 -2.41 10.63
CA ALA A 10 -6.57 -3.12 11.72
C ALA A 10 -5.58 -3.54 12.81
N TRP A 11 -5.89 -3.27 14.07
CA TRP A 11 -5.00 -3.55 15.20
C TRP A 11 -3.70 -2.74 15.18
N HIS A 12 -3.04 -2.70 16.34
CA HIS A 12 -1.80 -1.93 16.55
C HIS A 12 -0.61 -2.45 15.72
N TYR A 13 -0.70 -3.67 15.17
CA TYR A 13 0.34 -4.27 14.33
C TYR A 13 0.65 -3.45 13.07
N PHE A 14 -0.30 -2.66 12.55
CA PHE A 14 -0.10 -1.90 11.31
C PHE A 14 0.01 -0.39 11.54
N ASP A 15 0.15 0.10 12.78
CA ASP A 15 0.21 1.55 13.04
C ASP A 15 1.37 2.23 12.30
N VAL A 16 2.58 1.64 12.34
CA VAL A 16 3.76 2.15 11.61
C VAL A 16 3.52 2.18 10.09
N ILE A 17 2.84 1.14 9.57
CA ILE A 17 2.53 1.04 8.14
C ILE A 17 1.55 2.11 7.74
N ARG A 18 0.51 2.35 8.55
CA ARG A 18 -0.49 3.39 8.34
C ARG A 18 0.16 4.78 8.34
N ASP A 19 0.99 5.07 9.33
CA ASP A 19 1.65 6.37 9.46
C ASP A 19 2.56 6.64 8.25
N GLN A 20 3.38 5.67 7.85
CA GLN A 20 4.25 5.79 6.67
C GLN A 20 3.46 5.90 5.36
N ALA A 21 2.35 5.16 5.22
CA ALA A 21 1.49 5.25 4.06
C ALA A 21 0.81 6.63 3.95
N PHE A 22 0.35 7.20 5.06
CA PHE A 22 -0.24 8.54 5.06
C PHE A 22 0.77 9.63 4.73
N GLN A 23 2.01 9.53 5.23
CA GLN A 23 3.09 10.44 4.83
C GLN A 23 3.37 10.39 3.32
N MET A 24 3.34 9.18 2.75
CA MET A 24 3.50 8.99 1.30
C MET A 24 2.36 9.67 0.53
N ILE A 25 1.12 9.45 0.94
CA ILE A 25 -0.08 10.05 0.31
C ILE A 25 -0.08 11.57 0.39
N GLU A 26 0.32 12.15 1.52
CA GLU A 26 0.46 13.61 1.65
C GLU A 26 1.49 14.16 0.68
N ALA A 27 2.64 13.49 0.54
CA ALA A 27 3.67 13.91 -0.40
C ALA A 27 3.23 13.76 -1.86
N GLU A 28 2.52 12.70 -2.21
CA GLU A 28 1.93 12.52 -3.54
C GLU A 28 0.88 13.60 -3.85
N SER A 29 0.04 13.94 -2.86
CA SER A 29 -0.94 15.01 -3.00
C SER A 29 -0.25 16.37 -3.21
N ARG A 30 0.86 16.65 -2.52
CA ARG A 30 1.68 17.87 -2.76
C ARG A 30 2.28 17.91 -4.16
N LEU A 31 2.54 16.76 -4.77
CA LEU A 31 3.00 16.64 -6.16
C LEU A 31 1.87 16.82 -7.20
N GLY A 32 0.63 17.06 -6.76
CA GLY A 32 -0.52 17.22 -7.64
C GLY A 32 -1.09 15.90 -8.15
N LEU A 33 -0.74 14.77 -7.53
CA LEU A 33 -1.32 13.46 -7.84
C LEU A 33 -2.71 13.32 -7.20
N GLU A 34 -3.64 12.71 -7.93
CA GLU A 34 -4.93 12.35 -7.37
C GLU A 34 -4.77 11.02 -6.62
N VAL A 35 -4.80 11.07 -5.29
CA VAL A 35 -4.54 9.92 -4.44
C VAL A 35 -5.75 9.58 -3.60
N GLU A 36 -6.10 8.32 -3.47
CA GLU A 36 -7.14 7.87 -2.54
C GLU A 36 -6.58 6.79 -1.61
N ALA A 37 -6.93 6.85 -0.33
CA ALA A 37 -6.57 5.85 0.65
C ALA A 37 -7.75 4.93 0.97
N PHE A 38 -7.51 3.62 0.89
CA PHE A 38 -8.42 2.60 1.39
C PHE A 38 -7.78 1.82 2.54
N THR A 39 -8.42 1.86 3.70
CA THR A 39 -7.96 1.13 4.89
C THR A 39 -8.83 -0.09 5.17
N PHE A 40 -8.23 -1.28 5.21
CA PHE A 40 -8.95 -2.51 5.56
C PHE A 40 -9.11 -2.66 7.08
N GLN A 41 -10.36 -2.67 7.56
CA GLN A 41 -10.70 -2.96 8.97
C GLN A 41 -11.33 -4.35 9.10
N TYR A 42 -10.72 -5.24 9.89
CA TYR A 42 -11.19 -6.62 10.12
C TYR A 42 -12.23 -6.75 11.25
N SER A 43 -12.60 -5.66 11.94
CA SER A 43 -13.58 -5.65 13.02
C SER A 43 -14.35 -4.32 13.10
N ARG A 44 -15.60 -4.36 13.62
CA ARG A 44 -16.40 -3.16 13.92
C ARG A 44 -15.62 -2.27 14.90
N PRO A 45 -15.42 -0.98 14.60
CA PRO A 45 -14.56 -0.16 15.45
C PRO A 45 -15.18 0.11 16.81
N ASN A 46 -14.32 0.20 17.82
CA ASN A 46 -14.62 1.02 18.99
C ASN A 46 -14.49 2.49 18.54
N GLU A 47 -15.43 3.37 18.92
CA GLU A 47 -15.54 4.75 18.39
C GLU A 47 -14.23 5.55 18.43
N ARG A 48 -13.36 5.27 19.41
CA ARG A 48 -12.02 5.89 19.55
C ARG A 48 -11.06 5.58 18.40
N SER A 49 -11.12 4.38 17.82
CA SER A 49 -10.23 3.97 16.73
C SER A 49 -10.63 4.61 15.39
N GLN A 50 -11.92 4.87 15.19
CA GLN A 50 -12.42 5.63 14.03
C GLN A 50 -11.96 7.08 14.09
N GLN A 51 -12.06 7.71 15.27
CA GLN A 51 -11.61 9.09 15.47
C GLN A 51 -10.10 9.25 15.21
N ALA A 52 -9.26 8.34 15.69
CA ALA A 52 -7.82 8.42 15.45
C ALA A 52 -7.46 8.33 13.96
N ILE A 53 -8.12 7.46 13.20
CA ILE A 53 -7.91 7.34 11.75
C ILE A 53 -8.40 8.59 11.01
N TYR A 54 -9.56 9.14 11.39
CA TYR A 54 -10.08 10.37 10.79
C TYR A 54 -9.24 11.61 11.12
N ILE A 55 -8.62 11.67 12.30
CA ILE A 55 -7.73 12.77 12.71
C ILE A 55 -6.38 12.70 11.98
N GLN A 56 -5.87 11.49 11.70
CA GLN A 56 -4.63 11.29 10.93
C GLN A 56 -4.84 11.26 9.41
N ALA A 57 -6.09 11.13 8.95
CA ALA A 57 -6.40 11.06 7.53
C ALA A 57 -6.14 12.41 6.85
N PRO A 58 -5.41 12.45 5.73
CA PRO A 58 -5.19 13.69 5.00
C PRO A 58 -6.53 14.31 4.58
N SER A 59 -6.67 15.61 4.86
CA SER A 59 -7.92 16.39 4.87
C SER A 59 -8.78 16.39 3.59
N ARG A 60 -8.38 15.69 2.51
CA ARG A 60 -9.09 15.68 1.22
C ARG A 60 -9.26 14.31 0.54
N THR A 61 -8.73 13.21 1.09
CA THR A 61 -8.49 11.98 0.28
C THR A 61 -8.67 10.67 1.06
N PHE A 62 -9.62 10.64 1.99
CA PHE A 62 -9.98 9.43 2.73
C PHE A 62 -11.43 9.02 2.43
N ALA A 63 -11.60 7.95 1.65
CA ALA A 63 -12.92 7.41 1.29
C ALA A 63 -13.61 6.64 2.43
N GLY A 64 -12.98 6.52 3.60
CA GLY A 64 -13.55 5.79 4.75
C GLY A 64 -13.42 4.27 4.65
N HIS A 65 -14.21 3.58 5.48
CA HIS A 65 -14.25 2.11 5.62
C HIS A 65 -15.08 1.48 4.50
N ALA A 66 -14.56 1.41 3.28
CA ALA A 66 -15.25 0.73 2.18
C ALA A 66 -15.27 -0.80 2.37
N ASN A 67 -16.36 -1.45 1.96
CA ASN A 67 -16.40 -2.90 1.89
C ASN A 67 -15.39 -3.38 0.83
N LEU A 68 -14.61 -4.44 1.09
CA LEU A 68 -13.66 -4.99 0.13
C LEU A 68 -14.24 -5.14 -1.28
N LYS A 69 -15.50 -5.59 -1.37
CA LYS A 69 -16.19 -5.75 -2.65
C LYS A 69 -16.29 -4.43 -3.42
N GLN A 70 -16.69 -3.35 -2.75
CA GLN A 70 -16.79 -2.01 -3.35
C GLN A 70 -15.42 -1.50 -3.80
N VAL A 71 -14.37 -1.78 -3.02
CA VAL A 71 -13.00 -1.41 -3.39
C VAL A 71 -12.58 -2.13 -4.66
N ILE A 72 -12.77 -3.45 -4.71
CA ILE A 72 -12.43 -4.25 -5.90
C ILE A 72 -13.20 -3.75 -7.14
N GLU A 73 -14.49 -3.43 -7.00
CA GLU A 73 -15.30 -2.84 -8.08
C GLU A 73 -14.83 -1.44 -8.50
N SER A 74 -14.20 -0.68 -7.61
CA SER A 74 -13.68 0.65 -7.90
C SER A 74 -12.26 0.67 -8.48
N LEU A 75 -11.51 -0.44 -8.43
CA LEU A 75 -10.09 -0.49 -8.83
C LEU A 75 -9.86 -0.02 -10.28
N ASP A 76 -10.82 -0.26 -11.17
CA ASP A 76 -10.70 0.10 -12.59
C ASP A 76 -10.69 1.62 -12.82
N THR A 77 -11.18 2.40 -11.86
CA THR A 77 -11.18 3.87 -11.91
C THR A 77 -9.81 4.48 -11.65
N PHE A 78 -8.86 3.70 -11.13
CA PHE A 78 -7.51 4.14 -10.80
C PHE A 78 -6.52 3.71 -11.88
N GLU A 79 -5.52 4.54 -12.12
CA GLU A 79 -4.43 4.26 -13.06
C GLU A 79 -3.36 3.38 -12.40
N VAL A 80 -3.11 3.58 -11.10
CA VAL A 80 -2.12 2.82 -10.32
C VAL A 80 -2.73 2.34 -9.02
N ILE A 81 -2.48 1.09 -8.66
CA ILE A 81 -2.86 0.53 -7.35
C ILE A 81 -1.59 0.29 -6.53
N ASN A 82 -1.44 0.97 -5.40
CA ASN A 82 -0.35 0.77 -4.45
C ASN A 82 -0.83 -0.05 -3.23
N VAL A 83 -0.28 -1.25 -3.05
CA VAL A 83 -0.64 -2.14 -1.95
C VAL A 83 0.45 -2.11 -0.89
N HIS A 84 0.09 -1.67 0.31
CA HIS A 84 1.02 -1.64 1.46
C HIS A 84 1.05 -3.01 2.13
N CYS A 85 2.25 -3.57 2.27
CA CYS A 85 2.50 -4.86 2.90
C CYS A 85 3.45 -4.70 4.08
N PRO A 86 3.32 -5.53 5.13
CA PRO A 86 2.47 -6.73 5.26
C PRO A 86 0.98 -6.42 5.47
N PHE A 87 0.10 -7.29 4.96
CA PHE A 87 -1.35 -7.08 4.88
C PHE A 87 -2.11 -8.41 5.13
N LEU A 88 -3.39 -8.37 5.55
CA LEU A 88 -4.21 -9.57 5.82
C LEU A 88 -5.33 -9.76 4.75
N GLY A 89 -6.47 -10.38 4.98
CA GLY A 89 -7.38 -11.03 3.99
C GLY A 89 -7.68 -10.56 2.55
N ALA A 90 -7.35 -9.37 2.04
CA ALA A 90 -7.70 -8.92 0.66
C ALA A 90 -6.70 -9.28 -0.47
N VAL A 91 -5.51 -9.79 -0.13
CA VAL A 91 -4.49 -10.17 -1.15
C VAL A 91 -5.02 -11.12 -2.23
N PRO A 92 -5.81 -12.18 -1.91
CA PRO A 92 -6.34 -13.09 -2.93
C PRO A 92 -7.20 -12.39 -3.98
N ASP A 93 -8.04 -11.43 -3.57
CA ASP A 93 -8.97 -10.73 -4.45
C ASP A 93 -8.24 -9.71 -5.32
N ILE A 94 -7.25 -9.00 -4.78
CA ILE A 94 -6.37 -8.11 -5.55
C ILE A 94 -5.62 -8.91 -6.63
N ILE A 95 -5.06 -10.07 -6.27
CA ILE A 95 -4.38 -10.94 -7.25
C ILE A 95 -5.36 -11.46 -8.31
N ARG A 96 -6.60 -11.79 -7.92
CA ARG A 96 -7.63 -12.23 -8.88
C ARG A 96 -7.98 -11.10 -9.84
N TRP A 97 -8.21 -9.89 -9.34
CA TRP A 97 -8.49 -8.71 -10.15
C TRP A 97 -7.33 -8.39 -11.10
N LYS A 98 -6.08 -8.43 -10.64
CA LYS A 98 -4.89 -8.19 -11.49
C LYS A 98 -4.79 -9.16 -12.66
N ARG A 99 -5.19 -10.42 -12.47
CA ARG A 99 -5.21 -11.40 -13.57
C ARG A 99 -6.26 -11.07 -14.64
N GLN A 100 -7.35 -10.41 -14.24
CA GLN A 100 -8.39 -9.93 -15.16
C GLN A 100 -7.98 -8.60 -15.82
N HIS A 101 -7.14 -7.80 -15.15
CA HIS A 101 -6.65 -6.51 -15.61
C HIS A 101 -5.11 -6.46 -15.69
N PRO A 102 -4.47 -7.25 -16.57
CA PRO A 102 -3.02 -7.38 -16.60
C PRO A 102 -2.29 -6.07 -16.94
N ALA A 103 -2.95 -5.16 -17.66
CA ALA A 103 -2.40 -3.86 -18.03
C ALA A 103 -2.43 -2.82 -16.90
N LYS A 104 -3.23 -3.03 -15.84
CA LYS A 104 -3.32 -2.09 -14.71
C LYS A 104 -2.13 -2.28 -13.77
N PRO A 105 -1.24 -1.29 -13.60
CA PRO A 105 -0.06 -1.45 -12.76
C PRO A 105 -0.40 -1.58 -11.26
N ILE A 106 0.28 -2.52 -10.61
CA ILE A 106 0.31 -2.70 -9.16
C ILE A 106 1.72 -2.36 -8.66
N ILE A 107 1.77 -1.42 -7.73
CA ILE A 107 2.91 -1.15 -6.87
C ILE A 107 2.70 -1.87 -5.55
N VAL A 108 3.76 -2.45 -5.00
CA VAL A 108 3.74 -2.99 -3.64
C VAL A 108 4.73 -2.21 -2.79
N THR A 109 4.24 -1.54 -1.76
CA THR A 109 5.08 -0.87 -0.78
C THR A 109 5.30 -1.81 0.40
N TYR A 110 6.53 -2.29 0.55
CA TYR A 110 6.94 -3.22 1.60
C TYR A 110 7.56 -2.48 2.78
N HIS A 111 6.89 -2.55 3.93
CA HIS A 111 7.27 -1.85 5.16
C HIS A 111 8.14 -2.69 6.11
N GLY A 112 8.34 -3.98 5.81
CA GLY A 112 9.12 -4.88 6.67
C GLY A 112 8.30 -6.01 7.28
N ARG A 113 8.93 -6.78 8.17
CA ARG A 113 8.25 -7.85 8.91
C ARG A 113 7.51 -7.26 10.10
N LEU A 114 6.31 -7.78 10.38
CA LEU A 114 5.62 -7.46 11.63
C LEU A 114 6.43 -7.99 12.82
N THR A 115 6.56 -7.17 13.86
CA THR A 115 7.07 -7.61 15.15
C THR A 115 6.01 -8.48 15.82
N THR A 116 6.22 -9.79 15.85
CA THR A 116 5.29 -10.74 16.43
C THR A 116 5.48 -10.83 17.95
N THR A 117 4.53 -10.34 18.72
CA THR A 117 4.52 -10.45 20.20
C THR A 117 3.51 -11.48 20.72
N ASP A 118 2.58 -11.93 19.89
CA ASP A 118 1.53 -12.89 20.24
C ASP A 118 1.22 -13.91 19.12
N LEU A 119 0.35 -14.89 19.42
CA LEU A 119 -0.08 -15.93 18.49
C LEU A 119 -0.77 -15.35 17.23
N PHE A 120 -1.42 -14.20 17.38
CA PHE A 120 -2.10 -13.54 16.27
C PHE A 120 -1.10 -12.91 15.29
N GLY A 121 -0.05 -12.28 15.80
CA GLY A 121 1.09 -11.81 15.03
C GLY A 121 1.80 -12.95 14.31
N VAL A 122 1.97 -14.12 14.94
CA VAL A 122 2.51 -15.33 14.28
C VAL A 122 1.63 -15.76 13.11
N PHE A 123 0.30 -15.78 13.30
CA PHE A 123 -0.65 -16.08 12.22
C PHE A 123 -0.53 -15.09 11.05
N ILE A 124 -0.47 -13.79 11.33
CA ILE A 124 -0.32 -12.76 10.30
C ILE A 124 1.02 -12.91 9.57
N SER A 125 2.11 -13.20 10.28
CA SER A 125 3.43 -13.43 9.68
C SER A 125 3.41 -14.63 8.75
N TRP A 126 2.77 -15.72 9.15
CA TRP A 126 2.64 -16.92 8.31
C TRP A 126 1.78 -16.66 7.05
N TYR A 127 0.65 -15.98 7.22
CA TYR A 127 -0.19 -15.54 6.10
C TYR A 127 0.61 -14.69 5.11
N ASN A 128 1.35 -13.68 5.61
CA ASN A 128 2.13 -12.79 4.77
C ASN A 128 3.27 -13.52 4.05
N ALA A 129 4.01 -14.41 4.73
CA ALA A 129 5.04 -15.21 4.08
C ALA A 129 4.51 -15.98 2.85
N TRP A 130 3.27 -16.47 2.92
CA TRP A 130 2.63 -17.16 1.80
C TRP A 130 2.17 -16.19 0.69
N TYR A 131 1.48 -15.10 1.07
CA TYR A 131 0.80 -14.21 0.13
C TYR A 131 1.70 -13.11 -0.46
N GLU A 132 2.70 -12.61 0.28
CA GLU A 132 3.68 -11.63 -0.21
C GLU A 132 4.39 -12.14 -1.46
N SER A 133 4.82 -13.40 -1.46
CA SER A 133 5.48 -14.01 -2.62
C SER A 133 4.62 -14.02 -3.88
N LYS A 134 3.29 -14.10 -3.73
CA LYS A 134 2.34 -14.08 -4.85
C LYS A 134 2.06 -12.65 -5.30
N LEU A 135 1.98 -11.71 -4.36
CA LEU A 135 1.79 -10.30 -4.65
C LEU A 135 3.03 -9.70 -5.34
N PHE A 136 4.24 -10.01 -4.87
CA PHE A 136 5.51 -9.61 -5.51
C PHE A 136 5.67 -10.14 -6.94
N ARG A 137 4.99 -11.24 -7.29
CA ARG A 137 4.96 -11.75 -8.68
C ARG A 137 3.93 -11.04 -9.54
N ALA A 138 2.89 -10.48 -8.94
CA ALA A 138 1.81 -9.76 -9.62
C ALA A 138 2.10 -8.28 -9.79
N ALA A 139 3.00 -7.73 -8.96
CA ALA A 139 3.43 -6.33 -8.99
C ALA A 139 4.39 -6.03 -10.13
N GLU A 140 4.23 -4.85 -10.72
CA GLU A 140 5.17 -4.25 -11.66
C GLU A 140 6.38 -3.66 -10.92
N THR A 141 6.13 -3.04 -9.77
CA THR A 141 7.15 -2.37 -8.95
C THR A 141 6.97 -2.70 -7.48
N ILE A 142 8.09 -2.92 -6.79
CA ILE A 142 8.13 -3.11 -5.35
C ILE A 142 8.99 -2.00 -4.76
N VAL A 143 8.40 -1.22 -3.85
CA VAL A 143 9.09 -0.21 -3.05
C VAL A 143 9.48 -0.86 -1.73
N ALA A 144 10.77 -1.01 -1.47
CA ALA A 144 11.25 -1.67 -0.26
C ALA A 144 11.71 -0.63 0.77
N LEU A 145 10.92 -0.38 1.82
CA LEU A 145 11.34 0.46 2.96
C LEU A 145 12.19 -0.31 3.98
N GLN A 146 12.12 -1.63 3.95
CA GLN A 146 12.95 -2.56 4.71
C GLN A 146 13.40 -3.73 3.82
N PRO A 147 14.45 -4.49 4.22
CA PRO A 147 14.94 -5.62 3.45
C PRO A 147 13.82 -6.61 3.12
N LEU A 148 13.65 -6.91 1.83
CA LEU A 148 12.55 -7.73 1.34
C LEU A 148 12.55 -9.12 1.99
N SER A 149 11.36 -9.60 2.37
CA SER A 149 11.16 -10.96 2.90
C SER A 149 11.43 -12.06 1.88
N ALA A 150 11.29 -11.73 0.58
CA ALA A 150 11.48 -12.64 -0.54
C ALA A 150 12.02 -11.89 -1.75
N ARG A 151 12.87 -12.56 -2.55
CA ARG A 151 13.42 -11.99 -3.77
C ARG A 151 12.35 -11.95 -4.88
N PRO A 152 12.01 -10.78 -5.43
CA PRO A 152 11.08 -10.70 -6.54
C PRO A 152 11.71 -11.25 -7.82
N LYS A 153 10.87 -11.82 -8.69
CA LYS A 153 11.33 -12.45 -9.94
C LYS A 153 11.36 -11.51 -11.13
N LYS A 154 10.40 -10.58 -11.21
CA LYS A 154 10.17 -9.74 -12.40
C LYS A 154 9.97 -8.27 -12.07
N ALA A 155 9.43 -7.96 -10.90
CA ALA A 155 9.15 -6.59 -10.50
C ALA A 155 10.44 -5.76 -10.43
N GLN A 156 10.35 -4.50 -10.86
CA GLN A 156 11.36 -3.50 -10.57
C GLN A 156 11.41 -3.28 -9.06
N VAL A 157 12.60 -3.27 -8.47
CA VAL A 157 12.76 -2.99 -7.03
C VAL A 157 13.31 -1.59 -6.87
N VAL A 158 12.56 -0.75 -6.17
CA VAL A 158 13.00 0.54 -5.67
C VAL A 158 13.40 0.35 -4.22
N ASP A 159 14.70 0.24 -3.98
CA ASP A 159 15.25 0.02 -2.65
C ASP A 159 15.37 1.36 -1.90
N LEU A 160 14.56 1.51 -0.86
CA LEU A 160 14.54 2.65 0.05
C LEU A 160 14.94 2.25 1.47
N THR A 161 15.61 1.11 1.66
CA THR A 161 15.97 0.58 2.98
C THR A 161 16.90 1.49 3.77
N ASN A 162 17.84 2.14 3.10
CA ASN A 162 18.72 3.17 3.67
C ASN A 162 18.12 4.58 3.60
N SER A 163 16.91 4.68 3.04
CA SER A 163 16.20 5.92 2.72
C SER A 163 14.89 6.02 3.50
N ALA A 164 14.65 5.16 4.50
CA ALA A 164 13.47 5.27 5.35
C ALA A 164 13.44 6.63 6.07
N ASP A 165 14.62 7.13 6.48
CA ASP A 165 14.81 8.50 6.94
C ASP A 165 14.64 9.51 5.79
N ALA A 166 15.04 9.15 4.57
CA ALA A 166 14.91 10.00 3.39
C ALA A 166 13.46 10.18 2.90
N LEU A 167 12.54 9.24 3.18
CA LEU A 167 11.11 9.44 2.99
C LEU A 167 10.57 10.53 3.94
N GLN A 168 11.16 10.67 5.13
CA GLN A 168 10.88 11.78 6.03
C GLN A 168 11.57 13.08 5.61
N LEU A 169 12.78 13.00 5.03
CA LEU A 169 13.60 14.18 4.70
C LEU A 169 13.26 14.80 3.33
N MET A 170 12.98 14.01 2.28
CA MET A 170 12.75 14.48 0.90
C MET A 170 11.78 13.60 0.08
N PRO A 171 10.52 13.41 0.54
CA PRO A 171 9.58 12.46 -0.07
C PRO A 171 9.26 12.76 -1.55
N GLU A 172 9.25 14.02 -1.96
CA GLU A 172 8.87 14.43 -3.31
C GLU A 172 9.84 13.96 -4.40
N VAL A 173 11.14 13.93 -4.11
CA VAL A 173 12.17 13.52 -5.09
C VAL A 173 12.02 12.03 -5.40
N TYR A 174 11.78 11.22 -4.37
CA TYR A 174 11.60 9.77 -4.51
C TYR A 174 10.31 9.42 -5.23
N LEU A 175 9.20 10.10 -4.89
CA LEU A 175 7.92 9.85 -5.52
C LEU A 175 7.95 10.26 -7.00
N LYS A 176 8.62 11.35 -7.36
CA LYS A 176 8.85 11.70 -8.77
C LYS A 176 9.60 10.60 -9.53
N ALA A 177 10.62 10.00 -8.92
CA ALA A 177 11.38 8.91 -9.53
C ALA A 177 10.58 7.59 -9.59
N LEU A 178 9.73 7.32 -8.61
CA LEU A 178 8.85 6.16 -8.60
C LEU A 178 7.82 6.27 -9.72
N TYR A 179 7.18 7.44 -9.84
CA TYR A 179 6.10 7.68 -10.78
C TYR A 179 6.57 8.05 -12.19
N SER A 180 7.83 8.45 -12.40
CA SER A 180 8.35 8.73 -13.75
C SER A 180 8.22 7.53 -14.69
N ASN A 181 8.33 6.31 -14.17
CA ASN A 181 8.17 5.09 -14.96
C ASN A 181 6.71 4.79 -15.33
N PHE A 182 5.75 5.36 -14.59
CA PHE A 182 4.31 5.23 -14.86
C PHE A 182 3.78 6.40 -15.72
N VAL A 183 4.41 7.58 -15.62
CA VAL A 183 4.05 8.79 -16.37
C VAL A 183 4.52 8.73 -17.83
N ASN A 184 5.61 8.03 -18.14
CA ASN A 184 6.15 7.93 -19.50
C ASN A 184 5.33 7.06 -20.49
N ASN A 185 4.20 6.47 -20.06
CA ASN A 185 3.29 5.73 -20.96
C ASN A 185 2.05 6.53 -21.39
N HIS A 186 1.92 7.81 -21.00
CA HIS A 186 0.80 8.68 -21.37
C HIS A 186 1.23 10.08 -21.86
N ILE A 187 2.26 10.12 -22.70
CA ILE A 187 2.55 11.30 -23.53
C ILE A 187 2.67 10.83 -24.99
N ILE A 188 1.60 11.04 -25.76
CA ILE A 188 1.69 11.34 -27.19
C ILE A 188 1.77 12.86 -27.28
#